data_AF-A0A9Q1FJG1-F1
#
_entry.id   AF-A0A9Q1FJG1-F1
#
_cell.length_a   1.000
_cell.length_b   1.000
_cell.length_c   1.000
_cell.angle_alpha   90.00
_cell.angle_beta   90.00
_cell.angle_gamma   90.00
#
_symmetry.space_group_name_H-M   'P 1'
#
loop_
_entity.id
_entity.type
_entity.pdbx_description
1 polymer ?
#
loop_
_entity_poly.entity_id
_entity_poly.type
_entity_poly.pdbx_seq_one_letter_code
_entity_poly.pdbx_strand_id
1 'polypeptide(L)'
;MVENETQELVDGSLIDLCGATLLWRTAEGLSRTPTVKHLEALRQEMNAARPQCPVGFNTLAFPSMRRKDVVDDKQPWVYLQCGHVHGYHNWGDREEREGRERECPMCRARGPYVPLWLGCEAGFYLDTAPPTHALSPCGHVCSEKTAAFWSQIPLPHGTHTFHAACPFCAQQLSGEQGYIRLIFQGPLD
;
A
#
# COMPACT_ATOMS: atom_id res chain seq x y z
N MET A 1 -16.78 31.67 9.62
CA MET A 1 -17.52 30.50 9.09
C MET A 1 -16.79 30.09 7.83
N VAL A 2 -16.43 28.83 7.66
CA VAL A 2 -15.83 28.36 6.41
C VAL A 2 -16.96 28.33 5.38
N GLU A 3 -16.85 29.09 4.30
CA GLU A 3 -17.98 29.40 3.38
C GLU A 3 -18.48 28.19 2.56
N ASN A 4 -17.96 26.97 2.79
CA ASN A 4 -18.26 25.74 2.05
C ASN A 4 -18.62 24.55 2.93
N GLU A 5 -19.11 24.78 4.16
CA GLU A 5 -19.61 23.69 5.01
C GLU A 5 -20.99 23.21 4.52
N THR A 6 -21.14 21.89 4.34
CA THR A 6 -22.41 21.23 4.02
C THR A 6 -22.60 20.02 4.91
N GLN A 7 -23.86 19.72 5.25
CA GLN A 7 -24.28 18.51 5.96
C GLN A 7 -24.47 17.30 5.03
N GLU A 8 -24.34 17.47 3.71
CA GLU A 8 -24.50 16.40 2.75
C GLU A 8 -23.27 15.50 2.71
N LEU A 9 -23.46 14.20 2.97
CA LEU A 9 -22.40 13.20 2.86
C LEU A 9 -22.18 12.80 1.40
N VAL A 10 -20.97 13.03 0.90
CA VAL A 10 -20.50 12.57 -0.42
C VAL A 10 -19.68 11.27 -0.31
N ASP A 11 -19.56 10.49 -1.38
CA ASP A 11 -18.77 9.24 -1.37
C ASP A 11 -17.34 9.52 -0.89
N GLY A 12 -16.89 8.79 0.13
CA GLY A 12 -15.58 9.00 0.75
C GLY A 12 -15.58 9.95 1.94
N SER A 13 -16.72 10.48 2.38
CA SER A 13 -16.80 11.31 3.58
C SER A 13 -16.33 10.53 4.81
N LEU A 14 -15.50 11.16 5.64
CA LEU A 14 -15.06 10.62 6.91
C LEU A 14 -15.79 11.31 8.06
N ILE A 15 -16.33 10.51 8.98
CA ILE A 15 -17.07 10.99 10.14
C ILE A 15 -16.28 10.59 11.38
N ASP A 16 -15.70 11.57 12.07
CA ASP A 16 -15.01 11.34 13.33
C ASP A 16 -16.01 11.37 14.49
N LEU A 17 -16.01 10.30 15.28
CA LEU A 17 -16.82 10.11 16.48
C LEU A 17 -15.97 10.10 17.76
N CYS A 18 -14.85 10.84 17.77
CA CYS A 18 -13.97 11.01 18.93
C CYS A 18 -13.41 9.68 19.47
N GLY A 19 -12.87 8.86 18.57
CA GLY A 19 -12.30 7.54 18.89
C GLY A 19 -12.67 6.44 17.89
N ALA A 20 -13.62 6.72 17.00
CA ALA A 20 -13.91 5.90 15.83
C ALA A 20 -14.09 6.81 14.61
N THR A 21 -13.51 6.43 13.48
CA THR A 21 -13.74 7.12 12.21
C THR A 21 -14.57 6.22 11.31
N LEU A 22 -15.73 6.71 10.88
CA LEU A 22 -16.58 6.04 9.90
C LEU A 22 -16.24 6.54 8.50
N LEU A 23 -16.12 5.62 7.54
CA LEU A 23 -16.08 5.93 6.12
C LEU A 23 -17.48 5.80 5.53
N TRP A 24 -18.05 6.90 5.08
CA TRP A 24 -19.29 6.90 4.33
C TRP A 24 -19.02 6.60 2.86
N ARG A 25 -19.73 5.58 2.33
CA ARG A 25 -19.69 5.22 0.92
C ARG A 25 -21.10 5.25 0.35
N THR A 26 -21.25 5.84 -0.84
CA THR A 26 -22.52 5.80 -1.57
C THR A 26 -22.72 4.43 -2.21
N ALA A 27 -23.96 4.08 -2.55
CA ALA A 27 -24.25 2.85 -3.28
C ALA A 27 -23.51 2.77 -4.62
N GLU A 28 -23.37 3.90 -5.32
CA GLU A 28 -22.60 4.01 -6.57
C GLU A 28 -21.08 3.87 -6.31
N GLY A 29 -20.56 4.45 -5.23
CA GLY A 29 -19.17 4.27 -4.83
C GLY A 29 -18.83 2.81 -4.53
N LEU A 30 -19.72 2.14 -3.78
CA LEU A 30 -19.59 0.72 -3.45
C LEU A 30 -19.69 -0.18 -4.69
N SER A 31 -20.53 0.14 -5.67
CA SER A 31 -20.62 -0.66 -6.91
C SER A 31 -19.34 -0.63 -7.75
N ARG A 32 -18.47 0.37 -7.53
CA ARG A 32 -17.14 0.50 -8.16
C ARG A 32 -16.02 -0.13 -7.34
N THR A 33 -16.28 -0.55 -6.10
CA THR A 33 -15.28 -1.24 -5.27
C THR A 33 -15.10 -2.69 -5.70
N PRO A 34 -13.90 -3.26 -5.54
CA PRO A 34 -13.67 -4.66 -5.83
C PRO A 34 -14.38 -5.52 -4.79
N THR A 35 -14.89 -6.68 -5.20
CA THR A 35 -15.30 -7.70 -4.24
C THR A 35 -14.07 -8.39 -3.64
N VAL A 36 -14.23 -9.07 -2.50
CA VAL A 36 -13.14 -9.91 -1.94
C VAL A 36 -12.67 -10.97 -2.95
N LYS A 37 -13.58 -11.51 -3.78
CA LYS A 37 -13.23 -12.44 -4.86
C LYS A 37 -12.40 -11.76 -5.94
N HIS A 38 -12.71 -10.51 -6.27
CA HIS A 38 -11.92 -9.71 -7.23
C HIS A 38 -10.52 -9.42 -6.71
N LEU A 39 -10.37 -9.04 -5.44
CA LEU A 39 -9.05 -8.84 -4.82
C LEU A 39 -8.21 -10.13 -4.84
N GLU A 40 -8.83 -11.28 -4.61
CA GLU A 40 -8.14 -12.57 -4.71
C GLU A 40 -7.77 -12.92 -6.16
N ALA A 41 -8.61 -12.58 -7.14
CA ALA A 41 -8.29 -12.75 -8.55
C ALA A 41 -7.10 -11.87 -8.97
N LEU A 42 -7.10 -10.58 -8.59
CA LEU A 42 -5.97 -9.67 -8.81
C LEU A 42 -4.68 -10.22 -8.19
N ARG A 43 -4.73 -10.76 -6.96
CA ARG A 43 -3.58 -11.42 -6.33
C ARG A 43 -3.06 -12.60 -7.17
N GLN A 44 -3.97 -13.43 -7.67
CA GLN A 44 -3.62 -14.58 -8.50
C GLN A 44 -3.01 -14.15 -9.83
N GLU A 45 -3.54 -13.11 -10.47
CA GLU A 45 -3.00 -12.51 -11.70
C GLU A 45 -1.57 -11.99 -11.49
N MET A 46 -1.32 -11.25 -10.40
CA MET A 46 0.03 -10.80 -10.05
C MET A 46 1.01 -11.97 -9.88
N ASN A 47 0.58 -13.06 -9.24
CA ASN A 47 1.42 -14.24 -9.05
C ASN A 47 1.62 -15.02 -10.36
N ALA A 48 0.60 -15.06 -11.22
CA ALA A 48 0.64 -15.71 -12.53
C ALA A 48 1.59 -14.98 -13.50
N ALA A 49 1.80 -13.68 -13.31
CA ALA A 49 2.84 -12.93 -14.02
C ALA A 49 4.28 -13.37 -13.64
N ARG A 50 4.43 -14.23 -12.62
CA ARG A 50 5.70 -14.79 -12.15
C ARG A 50 6.78 -13.71 -11.97
N PRO A 51 6.55 -12.68 -11.13
CA PRO A 51 7.54 -11.65 -10.88
C PRO A 51 8.85 -12.26 -10.35
N GLN A 52 9.99 -11.83 -10.88
CA GLN A 52 11.30 -12.34 -10.49
C GLN A 52 11.99 -11.42 -9.49
N CYS A 53 12.71 -12.01 -8.53
CA CYS A 53 13.70 -11.29 -7.73
C CYS A 53 14.96 -11.06 -8.57
N PRO A 54 15.37 -9.81 -8.84
CA PRO A 54 16.54 -9.54 -9.69
C PRO A 54 17.85 -10.15 -9.16
N VAL A 55 17.98 -10.30 -7.84
CA VAL A 55 19.22 -10.75 -7.18
C VAL A 55 19.13 -12.17 -6.63
N GLY A 56 17.93 -12.61 -6.25
CA GLY A 56 17.69 -13.94 -5.68
C GLY A 56 17.35 -15.00 -6.73
N PHE A 57 17.05 -14.59 -7.97
CA PHE A 57 16.64 -15.46 -9.08
C PHE A 57 15.48 -16.42 -8.74
N ASN A 58 14.64 -16.01 -7.78
CA ASN A 58 13.45 -16.72 -7.36
C ASN A 58 12.19 -15.98 -7.80
N THR A 59 11.16 -16.75 -8.14
CA THR A 59 9.83 -16.19 -8.43
C THR A 59 9.16 -15.78 -7.12
N LEU A 60 8.68 -14.53 -7.09
CA LEU A 60 7.97 -13.93 -5.97
C LEU A 60 6.48 -14.23 -6.06
N ALA A 61 5.80 -14.25 -4.92
CA ALA A 61 4.37 -14.47 -4.83
C ALA A 61 3.77 -13.76 -3.63
N PHE A 62 2.69 -13.01 -3.85
CA PHE A 62 1.90 -12.43 -2.77
C PHE A 62 1.23 -13.53 -1.94
N PRO A 63 1.30 -13.45 -0.60
CA PRO A 63 0.63 -14.39 0.29
C PRO A 63 -0.88 -14.28 0.18
N SER A 64 -1.61 -15.32 0.56
CA SER A 64 -3.08 -15.26 0.64
C SER A 64 -3.52 -14.17 1.62
N MET A 65 -4.58 -13.42 1.29
CA MET A 65 -5.14 -12.37 2.15
C MET A 65 -5.61 -12.87 3.53
N ARG A 66 -5.74 -14.18 3.73
CA ARG A 66 -6.08 -14.79 5.03
C ARG A 66 -4.88 -14.90 5.98
N ARG A 67 -3.65 -14.84 5.48
CA ARG A 67 -2.43 -14.81 6.30
C ARG A 67 -2.05 -13.36 6.54
N LYS A 68 -2.52 -12.82 7.66
CA LYS A 68 -2.01 -11.57 8.20
C LYS A 68 -0.80 -11.92 9.06
N ASP A 69 0.31 -11.21 8.88
CA ASP A 69 1.42 -11.13 9.86
C ASP A 69 2.51 -12.21 9.83
N VAL A 70 2.51 -13.13 8.85
CA VAL A 70 3.66 -14.03 8.62
C VAL A 70 4.26 -13.76 7.25
N VAL A 71 5.52 -13.30 7.24
CA VAL A 71 6.27 -13.08 6.00
C VAL A 71 6.64 -14.43 5.40
N ASP A 72 6.26 -14.65 4.15
CA ASP A 72 6.65 -15.83 3.37
C ASP A 72 8.00 -15.59 2.66
N ASP A 73 8.82 -16.64 2.51
CA ASP A 73 10.13 -16.54 1.85
C ASP A 73 10.05 -15.98 0.42
N LYS A 74 8.92 -16.21 -0.27
CA LYS A 74 8.68 -15.72 -1.63
C LYS A 74 7.93 -14.39 -1.68
N GLN A 75 7.60 -13.80 -0.54
CA GLN A 75 6.85 -12.56 -0.49
C GLN A 75 7.64 -11.42 -1.16
N PRO A 76 7.00 -10.59 -1.99
CA PRO A 76 7.62 -9.39 -2.52
C PRO A 76 7.96 -8.37 -1.42
N TRP A 77 9.12 -7.75 -1.54
CA TRP A 77 9.60 -6.63 -0.74
C TRP A 77 9.94 -5.47 -1.67
N VAL A 78 9.80 -4.24 -1.19
CA VAL A 78 10.01 -3.04 -2.01
C VAL A 78 11.01 -2.09 -1.38
N TYR A 79 11.82 -1.46 -2.22
CA TYR A 79 12.57 -0.26 -1.89
C TYR A 79 11.67 0.97 -2.07
N LEU A 80 11.13 1.51 -0.99
CA LEU A 80 10.09 2.55 -1.06
C LEU A 80 10.58 3.88 -1.65
N GLN A 81 11.90 4.11 -1.70
CA GLN A 81 12.47 5.30 -2.34
C GLN A 81 12.40 5.26 -3.88
N CYS A 82 12.30 4.08 -4.49
CA CYS A 82 12.37 3.93 -5.95
C CYS A 82 11.34 2.97 -6.55
N GLY A 83 10.61 2.21 -5.73
CA GLY A 83 9.57 1.29 -6.19
C GLY A 83 10.06 -0.07 -6.68
N HIS A 84 11.38 -0.31 -6.77
CA HIS A 84 11.90 -1.60 -7.21
C HIS A 84 11.53 -2.72 -6.24
N VAL A 85 10.98 -3.80 -6.78
CA VAL A 85 10.52 -4.97 -6.04
C VAL A 85 11.52 -6.11 -6.11
N HIS A 86 11.82 -6.70 -4.96
CA HIS A 86 12.77 -7.78 -4.74
C HIS A 86 12.13 -8.85 -3.84
N GLY A 87 12.79 -10.00 -3.67
CA GLY A 87 12.54 -10.91 -2.55
C GLY A 87 13.36 -10.48 -1.34
N TYR A 88 12.97 -10.92 -0.14
CA TYR A 88 13.74 -10.64 1.06
C TYR A 88 15.22 -11.03 0.91
N HIS A 89 16.11 -10.16 1.36
CA HIS A 89 17.53 -10.45 1.52
C HIS A 89 18.05 -9.68 2.73
N ASN A 90 19.20 -10.04 3.27
CA ASN A 90 19.85 -9.36 4.40
C ASN A 90 21.10 -8.55 4.00
N TRP A 91 21.39 -8.45 2.70
CA TRP A 91 22.54 -7.67 2.22
C TRP A 91 22.38 -6.18 2.48
N GLY A 92 23.48 -5.52 2.84
CA GLY A 92 23.51 -4.08 3.06
C GLY A 92 22.87 -3.61 4.38
N ASP A 93 22.51 -4.55 5.26
CA ASP A 93 22.05 -4.23 6.62
C ASP A 93 23.25 -3.74 7.44
N ARG A 94 23.37 -2.43 7.63
CA ARG A 94 24.35 -1.84 8.55
C ARG A 94 23.69 -1.78 9.92
N GLU A 95 24.04 -2.72 10.79
CA GLU A 95 23.44 -2.97 12.13
C GLU A 95 23.46 -1.79 13.13
N GLU A 96 23.85 -0.57 12.75
CA GLU A 96 24.21 0.47 13.72
C GLU A 96 23.40 1.77 13.70
N ARG A 97 22.35 1.91 12.88
CA ARG A 97 21.47 3.09 13.00
C ARG A 97 20.02 2.70 12.84
N GLU A 98 19.18 3.32 13.66
CA GLU A 98 17.73 3.11 13.85
C GLU A 98 16.85 3.26 12.58
N GLY A 99 17.42 3.20 11.37
CA GLY A 99 16.71 3.32 10.10
C GLY A 99 16.86 2.05 9.27
N ARG A 100 15.72 1.42 8.94
CA ARG A 100 15.56 0.29 7.99
C ARG A 100 15.90 0.69 6.54
N GLU A 101 16.90 1.54 6.34
CA GLU A 101 17.29 2.08 5.05
C GLU A 101 18.25 1.13 4.35
N ARG A 102 17.90 0.73 3.12
CA ARG A 102 18.72 -0.14 2.29
C ARG A 102 18.97 0.50 0.94
N GLU A 103 20.12 0.16 0.37
CA GLU A 103 20.48 0.59 -0.98
C GLU A 103 19.90 -0.38 -2.00
N CYS A 104 19.08 0.13 -2.92
CA CYS A 104 18.50 -0.66 -4.00
C CYS A 104 19.59 -1.17 -4.96
N PRO A 105 19.74 -2.50 -5.16
CA PRO A 105 20.75 -3.04 -6.08
C PRO A 105 20.58 -2.60 -7.54
N MET A 106 19.37 -2.20 -7.94
CA MET A 106 19.05 -1.80 -9.32
C MET A 106 19.45 -0.36 -9.62
N CYS A 107 19.22 0.58 -8.69
CA CYS A 107 19.38 2.02 -8.95
C CYS A 107 20.15 2.79 -7.88
N ARG A 108 20.63 2.12 -6.83
CA ARG A 108 21.39 2.70 -5.70
C ARG A 108 20.63 3.73 -4.85
N ALA A 109 19.32 3.91 -5.06
CA ALA A 109 18.49 4.71 -4.17
C ALA A 109 18.49 4.08 -2.77
N ARG A 110 18.64 4.91 -1.73
CA ARG A 110 18.64 4.48 -0.32
C ARG A 110 17.32 4.86 0.32
N GLY A 111 16.70 3.94 1.05
CA GLY A 111 15.47 4.20 1.76
C GLY A 111 14.83 2.94 2.33
N PRO A 112 13.62 3.03 2.89
CA PRO A 112 12.97 1.93 3.58
C PRO A 112 12.81 0.68 2.68
N TYR A 113 13.16 -0.48 3.23
CA TYR A 113 12.94 -1.78 2.60
C TYR A 113 11.94 -2.59 3.41
N VAL A 114 10.76 -2.85 2.85
CA VAL A 114 9.61 -3.41 3.57
C VAL A 114 8.89 -4.50 2.78
N PRO A 115 8.22 -5.46 3.46
CA PRO A 115 7.37 -6.44 2.78
C PRO A 115 6.14 -5.77 2.18
N LEU A 116 5.66 -6.32 1.05
CA LEU A 116 4.43 -5.86 0.40
C LEU A 116 3.22 -6.71 0.82
N TRP A 117 2.09 -6.05 1.05
CA TRP A 117 0.82 -6.69 1.45
C TRP A 117 -0.32 -6.16 0.60
N LEU A 118 -1.12 -7.03 -0.02
CA LEU A 118 -2.30 -6.55 -0.74
C LEU A 118 -3.34 -6.03 0.26
N GLY A 119 -3.92 -4.85 0.00
CA GLY A 119 -5.00 -4.30 0.81
C GLY A 119 -6.19 -5.25 0.87
N CYS A 120 -6.60 -5.64 2.08
CA CYS A 120 -7.61 -6.69 2.26
C CYS A 120 -9.05 -6.17 2.38
N GLU A 121 -9.24 -4.90 2.68
CA GLU A 121 -10.57 -4.30 2.89
C GLU A 121 -11.09 -3.66 1.60
N ALA A 122 -12.05 -4.34 0.97
CA ALA A 122 -12.68 -3.92 -0.28
C ALA A 122 -13.31 -2.53 -0.20
N GLY A 123 -13.91 -2.18 0.94
CA GLY A 123 -14.59 -0.89 1.13
C GLY A 123 -13.68 0.33 1.07
N PHE A 124 -12.35 0.15 1.15
CA PHE A 124 -11.37 1.23 1.06
C PHE A 124 -10.89 1.54 -0.35
N TYR A 125 -11.21 0.69 -1.33
CA TYR A 125 -10.85 0.91 -2.72
C TYR A 125 -11.81 1.88 -3.40
N LEU A 126 -11.28 2.63 -4.39
CA LEU A 126 -12.07 3.57 -5.21
C LEU A 126 -12.32 3.08 -6.65
N ASP A 127 -11.75 1.94 -7.00
CA ASP A 127 -11.88 1.27 -8.29
C ASP A 127 -11.45 -0.20 -8.18
N THR A 128 -11.56 -0.91 -9.30
CA THR A 128 -11.14 -2.31 -9.47
C THR A 128 -9.82 -2.45 -10.22
N ALA A 129 -9.06 -1.35 -10.36
CA ALA A 129 -7.85 -1.31 -11.16
C ALA A 129 -6.70 -2.16 -10.56
N PRO A 130 -5.70 -2.56 -11.37
CA PRO A 130 -4.59 -3.37 -10.88
C PRO A 130 -3.83 -2.71 -9.71
N PRO A 131 -3.36 -3.50 -8.73
CA PRO A 131 -2.68 -3.00 -7.53
C PRO A 131 -1.21 -2.68 -7.84
N THR A 132 -0.97 -1.50 -8.42
CA THR A 132 0.34 -1.08 -8.94
C THR A 132 1.12 -0.18 -8.00
N HIS A 133 0.53 0.26 -6.88
CA HIS A 133 1.15 1.24 -5.97
C HIS A 133 1.17 0.72 -4.54
N ALA A 134 2.21 1.08 -3.79
CA ALA A 134 2.34 0.79 -2.37
C ALA A 134 2.32 2.06 -1.53
N LEU A 135 1.58 2.04 -0.44
CA LEU A 135 1.53 3.09 0.57
C LEU A 135 2.80 3.08 1.42
N SER A 136 3.43 4.23 1.57
CA SER A 136 4.69 4.41 2.30
C SER A 136 4.43 4.97 3.70
N PRO A 137 4.97 4.41 4.79
CA PRO A 137 6.07 3.43 4.79
C PRO A 137 5.63 1.96 4.93
N CYS A 138 4.33 1.67 4.97
CA CYS A 138 3.82 0.37 5.40
C CYS A 138 3.88 -0.76 4.36
N GLY A 139 4.00 -0.46 3.06
CA GLY A 139 4.04 -1.46 1.99
C GLY A 139 2.68 -2.05 1.60
N HIS A 140 1.55 -1.49 2.05
CA HIS A 140 0.23 -1.92 1.60
C HIS A 140 -0.01 -1.55 0.14
N VAL A 141 -0.41 -2.52 -0.67
CA VAL A 141 -0.56 -2.40 -2.13
C VAL A 141 -2.03 -2.22 -2.51
N CYS A 142 -2.29 -1.22 -3.33
CA CYS A 142 -3.61 -0.94 -3.92
C CYS A 142 -3.45 -0.27 -5.30
N SER A 143 -4.57 0.11 -5.91
CA SER A 143 -4.56 0.87 -7.15
C SER A 143 -4.03 2.29 -6.95
N GLU A 144 -3.53 2.90 -8.02
CA GLU A 144 -3.04 4.30 -7.99
C GLU A 144 -4.08 5.27 -7.45
N LYS A 145 -5.32 5.19 -7.96
CA LYS A 145 -6.42 6.06 -7.54
C LYS A 145 -6.71 5.93 -6.04
N THR A 146 -6.67 4.70 -5.53
CA THR A 146 -6.88 4.43 -4.10
C THR A 146 -5.74 5.00 -3.27
N ALA A 147 -4.48 4.79 -3.67
CA ALA A 147 -3.32 5.32 -2.98
C ALA A 147 -3.30 6.86 -2.97
N ALA A 148 -3.54 7.48 -4.13
CA ALA A 148 -3.59 8.92 -4.30
C ALA A 148 -4.67 9.56 -3.44
N PHE A 149 -5.88 8.99 -3.41
CA PHE A 149 -6.96 9.48 -2.55
C PHE A 149 -6.53 9.46 -1.08
N TRP A 150 -6.16 8.30 -0.54
CA TRP A 150 -5.84 8.18 0.88
C TRP A 150 -4.60 8.98 1.32
N SER A 151 -3.69 9.29 0.39
CA SER A 151 -2.55 10.19 0.66
C SER A 151 -2.93 11.65 0.89
N GLN A 152 -4.10 12.06 0.39
CA GLN A 152 -4.59 13.44 0.48
C GLN A 152 -5.63 13.63 1.58
N ILE A 153 -6.08 12.53 2.21
CA ILE A 153 -7.12 12.59 3.25
C ILE A 153 -6.45 12.68 4.63
N PRO A 154 -6.46 13.86 5.28
CA PRO A 154 -5.96 13.99 6.64
C PRO A 154 -6.90 13.29 7.62
N LEU A 155 -6.35 12.36 8.41
CA LEU A 155 -7.04 11.74 9.53
C LEU A 155 -6.61 12.40 10.85
N PRO A 156 -7.54 12.61 11.79
CA PRO A 156 -7.20 13.10 13.12
C PRO A 156 -6.22 12.15 13.81
N HIS A 157 -5.16 12.70 14.38
CA HIS A 157 -4.17 11.98 15.18
C HIS A 157 -3.89 12.77 16.47
N GLY A 158 -4.18 12.15 17.62
CA GLY A 158 -4.12 12.84 18.91
C GLY A 158 -5.11 14.01 18.99
N THR A 159 -4.76 15.04 19.78
CA THR A 159 -5.68 16.16 20.05
C THR A 159 -5.57 17.33 19.07
N HIS A 160 -4.48 17.41 18.28
CA HIS A 160 -4.21 18.60 17.45
C HIS A 160 -3.51 18.32 16.11
N THR A 161 -3.29 17.07 15.71
CA THR A 161 -2.56 16.78 14.48
C THR A 161 -3.41 16.03 13.46
N PHE A 162 -3.15 16.28 12.19
CA PHE A 162 -3.85 15.69 11.07
C PHE A 162 -2.82 15.15 10.09
N HIS A 163 -2.90 13.86 9.79
CA HIS A 163 -1.97 13.22 8.86
C HIS A 163 -2.71 12.22 8.00
N ALA A 164 -2.30 12.09 6.74
CA ALA A 164 -2.75 10.99 5.92
C ALA A 164 -2.25 9.66 6.53
N ALA A 165 -3.09 8.64 6.51
CA ALA A 165 -2.75 7.31 7.02
C ALA A 165 -3.19 6.23 6.04
N CYS A 166 -2.47 5.11 6.06
CA CYS A 166 -2.85 3.93 5.31
C CYS A 166 -4.22 3.43 5.80
N PRO A 167 -5.25 3.30 4.95
CA PRO A 167 -6.56 2.87 5.38
C PRO A 167 -6.56 1.41 5.89
N PHE A 168 -5.59 0.60 5.46
CA PHE A 168 -5.53 -0.83 5.78
C PHE A 168 -4.90 -1.13 7.14
N CYS A 169 -4.03 -0.26 7.66
CA CYS A 169 -3.31 -0.50 8.91
C CYS A 169 -3.18 0.73 9.84
N ALA A 170 -3.77 1.86 9.45
CA ALA A 170 -3.71 3.15 10.16
C ALA A 170 -2.28 3.71 10.37
N GLN A 171 -1.25 3.13 9.77
CA GLN A 171 0.10 3.70 9.80
C GLN A 171 0.10 5.06 9.09
N GLN A 172 0.66 6.08 9.74
CA GLN A 172 0.85 7.40 9.14
C GLN A 172 1.67 7.29 7.85
N LEU A 173 1.18 7.93 6.79
CA LEU A 173 1.87 8.00 5.51
C LEU A 173 3.00 9.03 5.57
N SER A 174 4.09 8.74 4.87
CA SER A 174 5.31 9.55 4.89
C SER A 174 5.89 9.73 3.49
N GLY A 175 6.70 10.78 3.31
CA GLY A 175 7.26 11.18 2.02
C GLY A 175 6.36 12.18 1.29
N GLU A 176 6.85 12.70 0.17
CA GLU A 176 6.16 13.77 -0.58
C GLU A 176 4.76 13.36 -1.08
N GLN A 177 4.61 12.12 -1.54
CA GLN A 177 3.34 11.59 -2.06
C GLN A 177 2.64 10.63 -1.09
N GLY A 178 3.33 10.07 -0.09
CA GLY A 178 2.74 9.03 0.79
C GLY A 178 2.56 7.65 0.14
N TYR A 179 2.91 7.48 -1.14
CA TYR A 179 2.88 6.21 -1.87
C TYR A 179 3.94 6.18 -2.98
N ILE A 180 4.17 5.01 -3.57
CA ILE A 180 5.14 4.79 -4.64
C ILE A 180 4.61 3.77 -5.66
N ARG A 181 4.93 3.96 -6.95
CA ARG A 181 4.65 2.99 -8.00
C ARG A 181 5.59 1.80 -7.90
N LEU A 182 5.05 0.58 -7.99
CA LEU A 182 5.84 -0.65 -7.94
C LEU A 182 6.45 -0.99 -9.30
N ILE A 183 7.69 -1.47 -9.26
CA ILE A 183 8.48 -1.90 -10.43
C ILE A 183 8.90 -3.35 -10.20
N PHE A 184 8.10 -4.27 -10.74
CA PHE A 184 8.42 -5.70 -10.76
C PHE A 184 9.33 -6.04 -11.94
N GLN A 185 10.20 -7.04 -11.77
CA GLN A 185 10.90 -7.65 -12.90
C GLN A 185 10.08 -8.81 -13.44
N GLY A 186 9.97 -8.90 -14.77
CA GLY A 186 9.37 -10.04 -15.45
C GLY A 186 10.34 -11.23 -15.52
N PRO A 187 9.86 -12.40 -15.98
CA PRO A 187 10.75 -13.48 -16.40
C PRO A 187 11.72 -12.98 -17.49
N LEU A 188 12.96 -13.46 -17.43
CA LEU A 188 13.91 -13.31 -18.53
C LEU A 188 13.47 -14.30 -19.62
N ASP A 189 13.21 -13.80 -20.83
CA ASP A 189 12.89 -14.62 -22.02
C ASP A 189 14.05 -15.55 -22.40
#